data_AF-A0A7X1TG69-F1
#
_entry.id   AF-A0A7X1TG69-F1
#
_cell.length_a   1.000
_cell.length_b   1.000
_cell.length_c   1.000
_cell.angle_alpha   90.00
_cell.angle_beta   90.00
_cell.angle_gamma   90.00
#
_symmetry.space_group_name_H-M   'P 1'
#
loop_
_entity.id
_entity.type
_entity.pdbx_description
1 polymer ?
#
loop_
_entity_poly.entity_id
_entity_poly.type
_entity_poly.pdbx_seq_one_letter_code
_entity_poly.pdbx_strand_id
1 'polypeptide(L)'
;MSALAFINLEDVPLQLRETSVQRLDDNASITLIYFDGCPLVGQCEAGVAQIEYPFPRAPDLRNALVEWLLHWSINFYVIAG
;
A
#
# COMPACT_ATOMS: atom_id res chain seq x y z
N MET A 1 -11.28 -13.64 9.94
CA MET A 1 -11.22 -12.97 8.63
C MET A 1 -10.17 -11.88 8.63
N SER A 2 -9.01 -12.16 8.04
CA SER A 2 -8.03 -11.14 7.66
C SER A 2 -8.46 -10.55 6.32
N ALA A 3 -8.22 -9.27 6.09
CA ALA A 3 -8.50 -8.65 4.80
C ALA A 3 -7.24 -7.94 4.30
N LEU A 4 -7.11 -7.84 2.99
CA LEU A 4 -6.00 -7.18 2.32
C LEU A 4 -6.56 -6.10 1.39
N ALA A 5 -5.93 -4.93 1.42
CA ALA A 5 -6.19 -3.86 0.46
C ALA A 5 -5.08 -3.85 -0.60
N PHE A 6 -5.47 -3.65 -1.84
CA PHE A 6 -4.58 -3.65 -2.99
C PHE A 6 -4.70 -2.34 -3.76
N ILE A 7 -3.57 -1.81 -4.20
CA ILE A 7 -3.49 -0.67 -5.11
C ILE A 7 -2.53 -1.00 -6.26
N ASN A 8 -2.75 -0.44 -7.44
CA ASN A 8 -1.77 -0.52 -8.51
C ASN A 8 -0.80 0.66 -8.42
N LEU A 9 0.49 0.40 -8.63
CA LEU A 9 1.53 1.43 -8.63
C LEU A 9 1.30 2.50 -9.71
N GLU A 10 0.60 2.16 -10.79
CA GLU A 10 0.24 3.11 -11.86
C GLU A 10 -0.79 4.14 -11.42
N ASP A 11 -1.66 3.80 -10.46
CA ASP A 11 -2.65 4.70 -9.89
C ASP A 11 -2.03 5.64 -8.84
N VAL A 12 -0.78 5.38 -8.41
CA VAL A 12 -0.09 6.21 -7.42
C VAL A 12 0.48 7.47 -8.10
N PRO A 13 0.15 8.67 -7.60
CA PRO A 13 0.69 9.93 -8.13
C PRO A 13 2.21 9.92 -8.21
N LEU A 14 2.77 10.49 -9.29
CA LEU A 14 4.21 10.46 -9.55
C LEU A 14 5.02 11.06 -8.39
N GLN A 15 4.54 12.17 -7.81
CA GLN A 15 5.21 12.85 -6.70
C GLN A 15 5.36 11.92 -5.49
N LEU A 16 4.34 11.12 -5.19
CA LEU A 16 4.34 10.18 -4.08
C LEU A 16 5.28 8.99 -4.33
N ARG A 17 5.40 8.57 -5.59
CA ARG A 17 6.34 7.51 -6.00
C ARG A 17 7.79 7.99 -5.89
N GLU A 18 8.08 9.21 -6.32
CA GLU A 18 9.43 9.79 -6.29
C GLU A 18 9.96 10.00 -4.87
N THR A 19 9.08 10.30 -3.90
CA THR A 19 9.47 10.46 -2.50
C THR A 19 9.38 9.16 -1.70
N SER A 20 8.88 8.08 -2.30
CA SER A 20 8.74 6.79 -1.62
C SER A 20 10.09 6.19 -1.21
N VAL A 21 10.14 5.59 -0.02
CA VAL A 21 11.30 4.81 0.43
C VAL A 21 11.02 3.34 0.16
N GLN A 22 11.94 2.67 -0.52
CA GLN A 22 11.82 1.26 -0.85
C GLN A 22 12.91 0.46 -0.15
N ARG A 23 12.53 -0.68 0.43
CA ARG A 23 13.45 -1.63 1.06
C ARG A 23 13.19 -3.02 0.51
N LEU A 24 14.20 -3.62 -0.11
CA LEU A 24 14.18 -5.01 -0.52
C LEU A 24 14.39 -5.91 0.70
N ASP A 25 13.67 -7.03 0.73
CA ASP A 25 13.97 -8.14 1.63
C ASP A 25 15.27 -8.85 1.21
N ASP A 26 15.86 -9.64 2.12
CA ASP A 26 17.17 -10.29 1.94
C ASP A 26 17.21 -11.22 0.71
N ASN A 27 16.04 -11.76 0.31
CA ASN A 27 15.89 -12.63 -0.86
C ASN A 27 15.48 -11.89 -2.15
N ALA A 28 15.36 -10.55 -2.10
CA ALA A 28 14.88 -9.71 -3.20
C ALA A 28 13.51 -10.12 -3.80
N SER A 29 12.71 -10.89 -3.05
CA SER A 29 11.39 -11.36 -3.47
C SER A 29 10.28 -10.38 -3.13
N ILE A 30 10.45 -9.61 -2.06
CA ILE A 30 9.48 -8.64 -1.55
C ILE A 30 10.15 -7.27 -1.47
N THR A 31 9.46 -6.26 -1.96
CA THR A 31 9.81 -4.85 -1.78
C THR A 31 8.82 -4.23 -0.80
N LEU A 32 9.32 -3.73 0.32
CA LEU A 32 8.56 -2.88 1.23
C LEU A 32 8.61 -1.44 0.73
N ILE A 33 7.45 -0.80 0.63
CA ILE A 33 7.31 0.56 0.10
C ILE A 33 6.64 1.44 1.15
N TYR A 34 7.30 2.53 1.48
CA TYR A 34 6.81 3.57 2.36
C TYR A 34 6.44 4.78 1.52
N PHE A 35 5.15 5.14 1.52
CA PHE A 35 4.69 6.38 0.91
C PHE A 35 4.48 7.46 1.96
N ASP A 36 4.74 8.71 1.58
CA ASP A 36 4.58 9.84 2.48
C ASP A 36 3.14 9.96 3.01
N GLY A 37 3.03 10.02 4.33
CA GLY A 37 1.76 10.13 5.04
C GLY A 37 0.91 8.85 5.04
N CYS A 38 1.34 7.76 4.41
CA CYS A 38 0.60 6.50 4.48
C CYS A 38 0.77 5.91 5.89
N PRO A 39 -0.32 5.51 6.58
CA PRO A 39 -0.22 4.99 7.94
C PRO A 39 0.37 3.57 8.01
N LEU A 40 0.54 2.91 6.87
CA LEU A 40 1.01 1.53 6.76
C LEU A 40 2.13 1.40 5.74
N VAL A 41 2.92 0.35 5.91
CA VAL A 41 3.93 -0.07 4.93
C VAL A 41 3.26 -0.98 3.91
N GLY A 42 3.41 -0.65 2.64
CA GLY A 42 2.96 -1.50 1.55
C GLY A 42 4.03 -2.54 1.22
N GLN A 43 3.61 -3.65 0.64
CA GLN A 43 4.53 -4.66 0.11
C GLN A 43 4.16 -4.98 -1.33
N CYS A 44 5.14 -5.24 -2.19
CA CYS A 44 4.90 -5.85 -3.49
C CYS A 44 5.92 -6.95 -3.76
N GLU A 45 5.49 -7.96 -4.51
CA GLU A 45 6.38 -9.00 -5.00
C GLU A 45 7.22 -8.48 -6.18
N ALA A 46 8.44 -9.00 -6.33
CA ALA A 46 9.32 -8.63 -7.42
C ALA A 46 8.66 -8.89 -8.79
N GLY A 47 8.54 -7.85 -9.61
CA GLY A 47 7.89 -7.92 -10.92
C GLY A 47 6.37 -7.74 -10.90
N VAL A 48 5.76 -7.53 -9.73
CA VAL A 48 4.33 -7.24 -9.58
C VAL A 48 4.15 -5.74 -9.32
N ALA A 49 3.30 -5.09 -10.14
CA ALA A 49 3.01 -3.66 -10.02
C ALA A 49 1.92 -3.34 -8.98
N GLN A 50 1.51 -4.33 -8.20
CA GLN A 50 0.46 -4.21 -7.20
C GLN A 50 1.06 -4.17 -5.80
N ILE A 51 0.60 -3.23 -4.99
CA ILE A 51 1.04 -3.02 -3.61
C ILE A 51 -0.08 -3.47 -2.69
N GLU A 52 0.29 -4.30 -1.73
CA GLU A 52 -0.60 -4.90 -0.77
C GLU A 52 -0.44 -4.22 0.59
N TYR A 53 -1.57 -4.05 1.28
CA TYR A 53 -1.63 -3.57 2.66
C TYR A 53 -2.48 -4.52 3.50
N PRO A 54 -2.07 -4.82 4.75
CA PRO A 54 -2.98 -5.41 5.70
C PRO A 54 -4.16 -4.46 5.93
N PHE A 55 -5.39 -4.92 5.73
CA PHE A 55 -6.57 -4.10 5.94
C PHE A 55 -7.02 -4.20 7.41
N PRO A 56 -6.78 -3.18 8.25
CA PRO A 56 -6.90 -3.33 9.69
C PRO A 56 -8.35 -3.51 10.15
N ARG A 57 -8.54 -4.30 11.21
CA ARG A 57 -9.85 -4.36 11.89
C ARG A 57 -10.08 -3.15 12.79
N ALA A 58 -9.00 -2.59 13.34
CA ALA A 58 -9.05 -1.39 14.16
C ALA A 58 -9.57 -0.22 13.31
N PRO A 59 -10.70 0.40 13.70
CA PRO A 59 -11.39 1.39 12.87
C PRO A 59 -10.51 2.61 12.59
N ASP A 60 -9.75 3.09 13.56
CA ASP A 60 -8.93 4.29 13.41
C ASP A 60 -7.84 4.10 12.34
N LEU A 61 -7.11 2.98 12.40
CA LEU A 61 -6.04 2.69 11.44
C LEU A 61 -6.60 2.38 10.04
N ARG A 62 -7.75 1.71 9.98
CA ARG A 62 -8.45 1.45 8.71
C ARG A 62 -8.92 2.75 8.06
N ASN A 63 -9.54 3.62 8.83
CA ASN A 63 -10.03 4.91 8.32
C ASN A 63 -8.86 5.78 7.87
N ALA A 64 -7.77 5.83 8.63
CA ALA A 64 -6.56 6.55 8.22
C ALA A 64 -6.01 6.04 6.87
N LEU A 65 -5.99 4.72 6.66
CA LEU A 65 -5.56 4.14 5.37
C LEU A 65 -6.51 4.55 4.24
N VAL A 66 -7.82 4.42 4.44
CA VAL A 66 -8.83 4.76 3.43
C VAL A 66 -8.82 6.26 3.12
N GLU A 67 -8.73 7.12 4.13
CA GLU A 67 -8.63 8.57 3.97
C GLU A 67 -7.38 8.96 3.17
N TRP A 68 -6.23 8.33 3.45
CA TRP A 68 -5.01 8.55 2.70
C TRP A 68 -5.16 8.14 1.22
N LEU A 69 -5.76 6.97 0.96
CA LEU A 69 -6.03 6.50 -0.41
C LEU A 69 -6.97 7.46 -1.17
N LEU A 70 -8.02 7.94 -0.51
CA LEU A 70 -8.97 8.89 -1.08
C LEU A 70 -8.35 10.27 -1.31
N HIS A 71 -7.51 10.75 -0.39
CA HIS A 71 -6.81 12.03 -0.51
C HIS A 71 -5.97 12.08 -1.79
N TRP A 72 -5.27 10.99 -2.10
CA TRP A 72 -4.44 10.87 -3.29
C TRP A 72 -5.20 10.38 -4.53
N SER A 73 -6.51 10.13 -4.42
CA SER A 73 -7.35 9.57 -5.50
C SER A 73 -6.81 8.24 -6.06
N ILE A 74 -6.27 7.39 -5.18
CA ILE A 74 -5.69 6.09 -5.56
C ILE A 74 -6.83 5.06 -5.61
N ASN A 75 -6.94 4.36 -6.74
CA ASN A 75 -7.87 3.25 -6.87
C ASN A 75 -7.42 2.08 -5.97
N PHE A 76 -8.36 1.52 -5.21
CA PHE A 76 -8.09 0.39 -4.34
C PHE A 76 -9.26 -0.59 -4.30
N TYR A 77 -8.96 -1.85 -3.99
CA TYR A 77 -9.96 -2.85 -3.67
C TYR A 77 -9.54 -3.66 -2.44
N VAL A 78 -10.51 -4.27 -1.78
CA VAL A 78 -10.29 -5.06 -0.57
C VAL A 78 -10.82 -6.48 -0.77
N ILE A 79 -9.99 -7.47 -0.45
CA ILE A 79 -10.37 -8.88 -0.42
C ILE A 79 -10.42 -9.34 1.03
N ALA A 80 -11.57 -9.87 1.46
CA ALA A 80 -11.72 -10.51 2.76
C ALA A 80 -11.44 -12.02 2.62
N GLY A 81 -10.56 -12.55 3.49
CA GLY A 81 -10.30 -13.98 3.65
C GLY A 81 -10.95 -14.57 4.89
#